data_AF-A0A5A7P1D6-F1
#
_entry.id   AF-A0A5A7P1D6-F1
#
_cell.length_a   1.000
_cell.length_b   1.000
_cell.length_c   1.000
_cell.angle_alpha   90.00
_cell.angle_beta   90.00
_cell.angle_gamma   90.00
#
_symmetry.space_group_name_H-M   'P 1'
#
loop_
_entity.id
_entity.type
_entity.pdbx_description
1 polymer ?
#
loop_
_entity_poly.entity_id
_entity_poly.type
_entity_poly.pdbx_seq_one_letter_code
_entity_poly.pdbx_strand_id
1 'polypeptide(L)'
;MDQARFYRWNLTSNAARPNPQGSFHYEMRMRTRILVLANSASIINGKQRYAVNEISYINPDTTFKLADYYNIPGVFTVNSIQRAPPGSGPSLGTSVLGASLHDFIEIVFQNNQDTIQSWHLD
;
A
#
# COMPACT_ATOMS: atom_id res chain seq x y z
N MET A 1 45.26 -18.91 -7.06
CA MET A 1 43.90 -18.35 -6.99
C MET A 1 43.89 -17.14 -7.90
N ASP A 2 43.26 -17.23 -9.06
CA ASP A 2 43.17 -16.10 -9.98
C ASP A 2 41.92 -15.27 -9.68
N GLN A 3 42.16 -14.04 -9.22
CA GLN A 3 41.15 -13.05 -8.91
C GLN A 3 40.54 -12.49 -10.21
N ALA A 4 39.22 -12.32 -10.24
CA ALA A 4 38.52 -11.73 -11.38
C ALA A 4 39.03 -10.30 -11.63
N ARG A 5 39.68 -10.07 -12.78
CA ARG A 5 40.33 -8.79 -13.12
C ARG A 5 39.40 -7.75 -13.72
N PHE A 6 38.18 -8.12 -14.15
CA PHE A 6 37.23 -7.18 -14.74
C PHE A 6 35.77 -7.57 -14.45
N TYR A 7 34.96 -6.55 -14.17
CA TYR A 7 33.51 -6.61 -14.11
C TYR A 7 32.96 -5.90 -15.35
N ARG A 8 32.02 -6.51 -16.08
CA ARG A 8 31.30 -5.84 -17.17
C ARG A 8 29.86 -5.63 -16.75
N TRP A 9 29.48 -4.37 -16.59
CA TRP A 9 28.11 -3.97 -16.37
C TRP A 9 27.36 -3.99 -17.71
N ASN A 10 26.36 -4.87 -17.83
CA ASN A 10 25.46 -4.85 -18.98
C ASN A 10 24.32 -3.85 -18.70
N LEU A 11 24.37 -2.67 -19.32
CA LEU A 11 23.34 -1.63 -19.19
C LEU A 11 22.19 -1.77 -20.19
N THR A 12 22.17 -2.82 -21.02
CA THR A 12 21.13 -2.99 -22.07
C THR A 12 19.77 -3.40 -21.53
N SER A 13 19.65 -3.78 -20.25
CA SER A 13 18.34 -3.90 -19.58
C SER A 13 18.00 -2.62 -18.84
N ASN A 14 17.65 -1.58 -19.59
CA ASN A 14 16.80 -0.51 -19.10
C ASN A 14 15.76 -0.23 -20.18
N ALA A 15 14.51 -0.60 -19.93
CA ALA A 15 13.40 0.05 -20.61
C ALA A 15 13.54 1.53 -20.27
N ALA A 16 14.00 2.34 -21.22
CA ALA A 16 14.08 3.78 -21.05
C ALA A 16 12.69 4.25 -20.62
N ARG A 17 12.56 4.72 -19.38
CA ARG A 17 11.33 5.39 -18.97
C ARG A 17 11.19 6.60 -19.90
N PRO A 18 10.03 6.81 -20.55
CA PRO A 18 9.82 7.95 -21.44
C PRO A 18 10.21 9.30 -20.83
N ASN A 19 10.19 9.38 -19.49
CA ASN A 19 10.54 10.57 -18.74
C ASN A 19 11.94 10.45 -18.11
N PRO A 20 12.80 11.47 -18.23
CA PRO A 20 14.09 11.54 -17.54
C PRO A 20 13.93 11.35 -16.03
N GLN A 21 14.86 10.62 -15.41
CA GLN A 21 14.89 10.45 -13.96
C GLN A 21 15.03 11.82 -13.29
N GLY A 22 14.07 12.19 -12.43
CA GLY A 22 14.03 13.51 -11.77
C GLY A 22 13.20 14.60 -12.48
N SER A 23 12.55 14.30 -13.61
CA SER A 23 11.72 15.27 -14.36
C SER A 23 10.35 15.58 -13.72
N PHE A 24 9.96 14.87 -12.66
CA PHE A 24 8.75 15.18 -11.91
C PHE A 24 9.04 16.29 -10.90
N HIS A 25 8.63 17.52 -11.22
CA HIS A 25 8.66 18.64 -10.29
C HIS A 25 7.60 18.46 -9.20
N TYR A 26 8.00 17.84 -8.09
CA TYR A 26 7.16 17.57 -6.93
C TYR A 26 6.60 18.84 -6.26
N GLU A 27 7.35 19.94 -6.31
CA GLU A 27 7.01 21.19 -5.60
C GLU A 27 5.80 21.94 -6.20
N MET A 28 5.40 21.62 -7.44
CA MET A 28 4.35 22.36 -8.17
C MET A 28 3.05 21.57 -8.41
N ARG A 29 2.96 20.33 -7.90
CA ARG A 29 1.72 19.55 -7.91
C ARG A 29 1.07 19.64 -6.54
N MET A 30 -0.14 20.22 -6.46
CA MET A 30 -0.89 20.21 -5.20
C MET A 30 -1.16 18.76 -4.78
N ARG A 31 -0.83 18.43 -3.52
CA ARG A 31 -1.17 17.14 -2.92
C ARG A 31 -2.66 16.88 -3.06
N THR A 32 -3.02 15.79 -3.71
CA THR A 32 -4.42 15.45 -3.94
C THR A 32 -5.02 14.82 -2.70
N ARG A 33 -4.25 13.96 -2.00
CA ARG A 33 -4.70 13.21 -0.82
C ARG A 33 -3.55 12.91 0.13
N ILE A 34 -3.83 12.91 1.43
CA ILE A 34 -2.94 12.42 2.49
C ILE A 34 -3.59 11.18 3.10
N LEU A 35 -2.83 10.11 3.22
CA LEU A 35 -3.21 8.85 3.87
C LEU A 35 -2.33 8.66 5.10
N VAL A 36 -2.93 8.66 6.28
CA VAL A 36 -2.25 8.29 7.53
C VAL A 36 -2.61 6.85 7.82
N LEU A 37 -1.64 5.94 7.65
CA LEU A 37 -1.81 4.51 7.89
C LEU A 37 -1.22 4.17 9.26
N ALA A 38 -2.09 4.14 10.27
CA ALA A 38 -1.75 3.78 11.63
C ALA A 38 -1.86 2.27 11.82
N ASN A 39 -0.78 1.65 12.26
CA ASN A 39 -0.80 0.25 12.65
C ASN A 39 -1.36 0.07 14.06
N SER A 40 -1.90 -1.11 14.32
CA SER A 40 -2.39 -1.51 15.63
C SER A 40 -2.29 -3.01 15.81
N ALA A 41 -2.11 -3.44 17.05
CA ALA A 41 -2.20 -4.81 17.47
C ALA A 41 -3.41 -4.93 18.42
N SER A 42 -4.33 -5.86 18.14
CA SER A 42 -5.58 -5.96 18.89
C SER A 42 -6.11 -7.38 18.91
N ILE A 43 -6.86 -7.71 19.96
CA ILE A 43 -7.53 -9.01 20.09
C ILE A 43 -8.93 -8.88 19.48
N ILE A 44 -9.19 -9.62 18.40
CA ILE A 44 -10.50 -9.68 17.75
C ILE A 44 -10.96 -11.14 17.78
N ASN A 45 -12.15 -11.39 18.33
CA ASN A 45 -12.72 -12.74 18.50
C ASN A 45 -11.74 -13.71 19.21
N GLY A 46 -11.07 -13.24 20.27
CA GLY A 46 -10.15 -14.04 21.07
C GLY A 46 -8.79 -14.35 20.41
N LYS A 47 -8.52 -13.82 19.22
CA LYS A 47 -7.24 -14.01 18.51
C LYS A 47 -6.47 -12.69 18.38
N GLN A 48 -5.16 -12.72 18.65
CA GLN A 48 -4.26 -11.61 18.37
C GLN A 48 -4.22 -11.34 16.86
N ARG A 49 -4.46 -10.09 16.48
CA ARG A 49 -4.47 -9.64 15.08
C ARG A 49 -3.79 -8.28 14.95
N TYR A 50 -3.36 -8.00 13.72
CA TYR A 50 -2.81 -6.72 13.33
C TYR A 50 -3.78 -6.04 12.36
N ALA A 51 -3.87 -4.73 12.47
CA ALA A 51 -4.77 -3.90 11.69
C ALA A 51 -4.09 -2.61 11.25
N VAL A 52 -4.54 -2.09 10.12
CA VAL A 52 -4.18 -0.77 9.59
C VAL A 52 -5.45 0.07 9.57
N ASN A 53 -5.41 1.25 10.21
CA ASN A 53 -6.58 2.11 10.42
C ASN A 53 -7.81 1.32 10.88
N GLU A 54 -7.61 0.47 11.88
CA GLU A 54 -8.65 -0.34 12.52
C GLU A 54 -9.26 -1.45 11.65
N ILE A 55 -8.72 -1.73 10.46
CA ILE A 55 -9.14 -2.89 9.66
C ILE A 55 -8.06 -3.97 9.72
N SER A 56 -8.42 -5.13 10.29
CA SER A 56 -7.64 -6.35 10.21
C SER A 56 -8.02 -7.10 8.94
N TYR A 57 -7.07 -7.15 8.01
CA TYR A 57 -7.33 -7.63 6.66
C TYR A 57 -7.73 -9.10 6.60
N ILE A 58 -8.79 -9.39 5.84
CA ILE A 58 -9.19 -10.74 5.44
C ILE A 58 -9.11 -10.86 3.92
N ASN A 59 -8.46 -11.93 3.47
CA ASN A 59 -8.44 -12.31 2.06
C ASN A 59 -9.85 -12.69 1.61
N PRO A 60 -10.41 -12.04 0.59
CA PRO A 60 -11.64 -12.51 -0.04
C PRO A 60 -11.39 -13.80 -0.82
N ASP A 61 -12.45 -14.59 -1.03
CA ASP A 61 -12.39 -15.85 -1.80
C ASP A 61 -12.10 -15.60 -3.29
N THR A 62 -12.49 -14.42 -3.81
CA THR A 62 -12.25 -14.00 -5.19
C THR A 62 -11.22 -12.87 -5.23
N THR A 63 -10.24 -12.94 -6.13
CA THR A 63 -9.21 -11.90 -6.26
C THR A 63 -9.78 -10.58 -6.77
N PHE A 64 -9.25 -9.45 -6.29
CA PHE A 64 -9.77 -8.11 -6.62
C PHE A 64 -9.82 -7.83 -8.12
N LYS A 65 -8.74 -8.17 -8.85
CA LYS A 65 -8.68 -7.93 -10.30
C LYS A 65 -9.78 -8.67 -11.06
N LEU A 66 -10.10 -9.91 -10.66
CA LEU A 66 -11.17 -10.68 -11.29
C LEU A 66 -12.55 -10.16 -10.89
N ALA A 67 -12.73 -9.84 -9.60
CA ALA A 67 -13.99 -9.29 -9.11
C ALA A 67 -14.33 -7.95 -9.77
N ASP A 68 -13.35 -7.07 -9.92
CA ASP A 68 -13.51 -5.79 -10.61
C ASP A 68 -13.78 -5.99 -12.11
N TYR A 69 -12.99 -6.83 -12.79
CA TYR A 69 -13.14 -7.09 -14.23
C TYR A 69 -14.51 -7.67 -14.61
N TYR A 70 -15.02 -8.61 -13.81
CA TYR A 70 -16.31 -9.27 -14.06
C TYR A 70 -17.48 -8.62 -13.31
N ASN A 71 -17.27 -7.50 -12.59
CA ASN A 71 -18.27 -6.81 -11.78
C ASN A 71 -18.98 -7.73 -10.75
N ILE A 72 -18.22 -8.58 -10.06
CA ILE A 72 -18.77 -9.50 -9.05
C ILE A 72 -19.07 -8.72 -7.76
N PRO A 73 -20.34 -8.62 -7.32
CA PRO A 73 -20.71 -7.86 -6.14
C PRO A 73 -20.29 -8.57 -4.84
N GLY A 74 -20.09 -7.80 -3.77
CA GLY A 74 -19.87 -8.32 -2.42
C GLY A 74 -18.46 -8.84 -2.11
N VAL A 75 -17.54 -8.81 -3.08
CA VAL A 75 -16.13 -9.23 -2.87
C VAL A 75 -15.34 -8.16 -2.11
N PHE A 76 -15.53 -6.89 -2.47
CA PHE A 76 -14.90 -5.76 -1.81
C PHE A 76 -15.77 -4.51 -1.92
N THR A 77 -15.50 -3.54 -1.04
CA THR A 77 -16.10 -2.21 -1.07
C THR A 77 -14.98 -1.19 -1.21
N VAL A 78 -15.04 -0.34 -2.23
CA VAL A 78 -14.07 0.74 -2.39
C VAL A 78 -14.19 1.73 -1.21
N ASN A 79 -13.05 2.14 -0.65
CA ASN A 79 -12.96 2.98 0.55
C ASN A 79 -13.51 2.32 1.82
N SER A 80 -13.40 0.99 1.92
CA SER A 80 -13.71 0.25 3.16
C SER A 80 -12.75 0.55 4.32
N ILE A 81 -11.60 1.15 4.02
CA ILE A 81 -10.64 1.64 5.00
C ILE A 81 -10.59 3.18 4.96
N GLN A 82 -10.58 3.80 6.14
CA GLN A 82 -10.49 5.25 6.26
C GLN A 82 -9.06 5.74 5.99
N ARG A 83 -8.94 7.00 5.55
CA ARG A 83 -7.64 7.63 5.26
C ARG A 83 -6.82 7.94 6.51
N ALA A 84 -7.45 7.91 7.68
CA ALA A 84 -6.86 8.07 8.99
C ALA A 84 -7.60 7.13 9.97
N PRO A 85 -6.99 6.71 11.08
CA PRO A 85 -7.65 5.85 12.06
C PRO A 85 -8.94 6.48 12.58
N PRO A 86 -10.11 5.81 12.45
CA PRO A 86 -11.40 6.43 12.76
C PRO A 86 -11.76 6.48 14.25
N GLY A 87 -11.06 5.76 15.14
CA GLY A 87 -11.37 5.70 16.56
C GLY A 87 -12.56 4.80 16.90
N SER A 88 -13.06 4.02 15.95
CA SER A 88 -14.19 3.09 16.09
C SER A 88 -13.81 1.73 16.69
N GLY A 89 -12.51 1.45 16.76
CA GLY A 89 -11.97 0.19 17.22
C GLY A 89 -11.81 -0.84 16.09
N PRO A 90 -10.94 -1.84 16.29
CA PRO A 90 -10.50 -2.75 15.25
C PRO A 90 -11.60 -3.75 14.86
N SER A 91 -11.80 -3.93 13.56
CA SER A 91 -12.74 -4.89 12.99
C SER A 91 -12.09 -5.72 11.89
N LEU A 92 -12.73 -6.84 11.54
CA LEU A 92 -12.31 -7.68 10.43
C LEU A 92 -12.94 -7.17 9.14
N GLY A 93 -12.15 -7.09 8.08
CA GLY A 93 -12.67 -6.69 6.78
C GLY A 93 -11.64 -6.72 5.68
N THR A 94 -12.11 -6.50 4.46
CA THR A 94 -11.28 -6.42 3.27
C THR A 94 -11.05 -4.94 2.95
N SER A 95 -9.87 -4.44 3.32
CA SER A 95 -9.49 -3.03 3.16
C SER A 95 -9.12 -2.72 1.71
N VAL A 96 -9.89 -1.81 1.08
CA VAL A 96 -9.63 -1.31 -0.26
C VAL A 96 -9.73 0.21 -0.23
N LEU A 97 -8.70 0.88 -0.74
CA LEU A 97 -8.68 2.34 -0.88
C LEU A 97 -8.69 2.71 -2.37
N GLY A 98 -9.65 3.53 -2.77
CA GLY A 98 -9.76 3.98 -4.16
C GLY A 98 -8.80 5.14 -4.46
N ALA A 99 -8.06 5.01 -5.56
CA ALA A 99 -7.22 6.07 -6.12
C ALA A 99 -7.61 6.33 -7.58
N SER A 100 -7.49 7.58 -8.01
CA SER A 100 -7.74 8.01 -9.39
C SER A 100 -6.42 8.05 -10.16
N LEU A 101 -6.49 7.86 -11.48
CA LEU A 101 -5.33 8.02 -12.34
C LEU A 101 -4.75 9.44 -12.18
N HIS A 102 -3.44 9.53 -11.93
CA HIS A 102 -2.70 10.77 -11.65
C HIS A 102 -2.99 11.43 -10.29
N ASP A 103 -3.61 10.73 -9.33
CA ASP A 103 -3.65 11.22 -7.94
C ASP A 103 -2.22 11.34 -7.39
N PHE A 104 -1.90 12.49 -6.80
CA PHE A 104 -0.67 12.67 -6.04
C PHE A 104 -0.96 12.38 -4.57
N ILE A 105 -0.54 11.21 -4.09
CA ILE A 105 -0.86 10.69 -2.76
C ILE A 105 0.37 10.74 -1.86
N GLU A 106 0.22 11.38 -0.71
CA GLU A 106 1.17 11.28 0.40
C GLU A 106 0.72 10.17 1.35
N ILE A 107 1.63 9.26 1.70
CA ILE A 107 1.39 8.18 2.65
C ILE A 107 2.28 8.41 3.87
N VAL A 108 1.65 8.56 5.03
CA VAL A 108 2.29 8.69 6.33
C VAL A 108 2.07 7.38 7.09
N PHE A 109 3.14 6.63 7.32
CA PHE A 109 3.08 5.44 8.17
C PHE A 109 3.22 5.86 9.63
N GLN A 110 2.17 5.63 10.42
CA GLN A 110 2.16 5.90 11.84
C GLN A 110 2.34 4.59 12.61
N ASN A 111 3.49 4.44 13.27
CA ASN A 111 3.76 3.31 14.12
C ASN A 111 3.50 3.65 15.60
N ASN A 112 2.42 3.14 16.17
CA ASN A 112 2.09 3.31 17.59
C ASN A 112 2.49 2.09 18.45
N GLN A 113 3.34 1.20 17.92
CA GLN A 113 3.77 -0.04 18.57
C GLN A 113 5.25 -0.01 18.93
N ASP A 114 5.64 -0.84 19.89
CA ASP A 114 7.04 -0.92 20.39
C ASP A 114 7.98 -1.70 19.45
N THR A 115 7.45 -2.20 18.33
CA THR A 115 8.18 -3.02 17.36
C THR A 115 8.25 -2.33 16.01
N ILE A 116 9.40 -2.46 15.33
CA ILE A 116 9.57 -2.00 13.95
C ILE A 116 8.65 -2.81 13.02
N GLN A 117 8.05 -2.13 12.05
CA GLN A 117 7.28 -2.75 10.98
C GLN A 117 7.80 -2.28 9.63
N SER A 118 7.95 -3.23 8.70
CA SER A 118 8.36 -2.97 7.32
C SER A 118 7.14 -2.99 6.41
N TRP A 119 7.04 -2.00 5.53
CA TRP A 119 5.97 -1.88 4.54
C TRP A 119 6.53 -2.14 3.14
N HIS A 120 5.75 -2.84 2.32
CA HIS A 120 6.08 -3.10 0.93
C HIS A 120 4.92 -2.64 0.05
N LEU A 121 5.26 -2.04 -1.08
CA LEU A 121 4.34 -1.61 -2.13
C LEU A 121 4.87 -2.17 -3.44
N ASP A 122 4.07 -2.97 -4.13
CA ASP A 122 4.39 -3.61 -5.42
C ASP A 122 3.56 -3.07 -6.60
#